data_AF-A0A8A3S7U9-F1
#
_entry.id   AF-A0A8A3S7U9-F1
#
_cell.length_a   1.000
_cell.length_b   1.000
_cell.length_c   1.000
_cell.angle_alpha   90.00
_cell.angle_beta   90.00
_cell.angle_gamma   90.00
#
_symmetry.space_group_name_H-M   'P 1'
#
loop_
_entity.id
_entity.type
_entity.pdbx_description
1 polymer ?
#
loop_
_entity_poly.entity_id
_entity_poly.type
_entity_poly.pdbx_seq_one_letter_code
_entity_poly.pdbx_strand_id
1 'polypeptide(L)'
;MKKVLINARKEDYANLASILEEHHHLVLRQDPVYEVKVFLPDSDLDAFIDEVRETIDLRYKENLIEVSSPEFVISPYLKRAEEKAEKTERTPIEKLVETTRPYLRLNAGTLAMTSIAGLIALTGLFLNNVAVIIGAMLLSPILGPIYAFAISVAVGRGKDGLRSLSVLAALLLSVFVLSALTTAGLHFLVPLAVTPEILSRTVVSPIYILMAVLLGFAAVLALDRGMSDLIAGVAIAAALLPPTVVAGIATVLLTDRVLLAGVLVLENVVGMLAGALIATLVLGIGAREYYEQVAARKAMARTALAIALLLAILLGLSLSLT
;
A
#
# COMPACT_ATOMS: atom_id res chain seq x y z
N MET A 1 9.49 -13.47 12.44
CA MET A 1 9.95 -13.55 13.85
C MET A 1 10.05 -12.15 14.46
N LYS A 2 9.60 -12.01 15.71
CA LYS A 2 9.80 -10.80 16.53
C LYS A 2 10.67 -11.09 17.72
N LYS A 3 11.44 -10.07 18.12
CA LYS A 3 12.12 -10.01 19.40
C LYS A 3 11.29 -9.12 20.31
N VAL A 4 10.77 -9.67 21.39
CA VAL A 4 10.09 -8.93 22.45
C VAL A 4 11.04 -8.80 23.63
N LEU A 5 11.27 -7.57 24.08
CA LEU A 5 12.06 -7.25 25.24
C LEU A 5 11.13 -6.66 26.29
N ILE A 6 11.09 -7.27 27.47
CA ILE A 6 10.22 -6.89 28.56
C ILE A 6 11.11 -6.50 29.73
N ASN A 7 11.05 -5.24 30.14
CA ASN A 7 11.56 -4.82 31.42
C ASN A 7 10.42 -4.94 32.43
N ALA A 8 10.66 -5.67 33.51
CA ALA A 8 9.70 -5.87 34.59
C ALA A 8 10.36 -5.58 35.94
N ARG A 9 9.62 -5.00 36.89
CA ARG A 9 10.06 -4.98 38.29
C ARG A 9 10.25 -6.39 38.82
N LYS A 10 11.01 -6.48 39.90
CA LYS A 10 11.15 -7.71 40.70
C LYS A 10 9.80 -8.29 41.17
N GLU A 11 8.83 -7.45 41.50
CA GLU A 11 7.49 -7.87 41.95
C GLU A 11 6.63 -8.40 40.80
N ASP A 12 6.69 -7.75 39.63
CA ASP A 12 5.92 -8.12 38.44
C ASP A 12 6.51 -9.34 37.71
N TYR A 13 7.83 -9.56 37.82
CA TYR A 13 8.51 -10.71 37.23
C TYR A 13 7.98 -12.05 37.74
N ALA A 14 7.55 -12.12 39.00
CA ALA A 14 6.99 -13.35 39.58
C ALA A 14 5.73 -13.82 38.85
N ASN A 15 4.91 -12.89 38.34
CA ASN A 15 3.70 -13.19 37.58
C ASN A 15 4.03 -13.50 36.11
N LEU A 16 5.11 -12.91 35.58
CA LEU A 16 5.61 -13.16 34.23
C LEU A 16 6.19 -14.57 34.05
N ALA A 17 6.79 -15.12 35.12
CA ALA A 17 7.49 -16.41 35.06
C ALA A 17 6.61 -17.55 34.53
N SER A 18 5.31 -17.58 34.84
CA SER A 18 4.40 -18.63 34.38
C SER A 18 4.10 -18.57 32.88
N ILE A 19 4.07 -17.38 32.27
CA ILE A 19 3.83 -17.18 30.83
C ILE A 19 5.11 -17.47 30.03
N LEU A 20 6.26 -17.17 30.64
CA LEU A 20 7.57 -17.37 30.04
C LEU A 20 7.94 -18.85 29.93
N GLU A 21 7.40 -19.76 30.76
CA GLU A 21 7.68 -21.20 30.67
C GLU A 21 7.26 -21.82 29.33
N GLU A 22 6.23 -21.27 28.68
CA GLU A 22 5.75 -21.74 27.37
C GLU A 22 6.60 -21.24 26.20
N HIS A 23 7.47 -20.24 26.43
CA HIS A 23 8.21 -19.54 25.39
C HIS A 23 9.72 -19.59 25.63
N HIS A 24 10.50 -19.69 24.55
CA HIS A 24 11.95 -19.61 24.69
C HIS A 24 12.36 -18.18 25.07
N HIS A 25 12.84 -18.01 26.29
CA HIS A 25 13.15 -16.71 26.87
C HIS A 25 14.57 -16.66 27.47
N LEU A 26 15.15 -15.47 27.50
CA LEU A 26 16.42 -15.17 28.17
C LEU A 26 16.15 -14.10 29.22
N VAL A 27 16.48 -14.38 30.47
CA VAL A 27 16.33 -13.42 31.57
C VAL A 27 17.69 -12.89 31.98
N LEU A 28 17.83 -11.58 31.97
CA LEU A 28 18.97 -10.86 32.50
C LEU A 28 18.50 -10.04 33.70
N ARG A 29 19.08 -10.31 34.87
CA ARG A 29 18.82 -9.50 36.06
C ARG A 29 19.68 -8.24 35.99
N GLN A 30 19.05 -7.08 35.95
CA GLN A 30 19.70 -5.77 36.03
C GLN A 30 19.01 -4.95 37.12
N ASP A 31 19.47 -5.04 38.37
CA ASP A 31 18.85 -4.30 39.48
C ASP A 31 18.69 -2.79 39.09
N PRO A 32 17.46 -2.23 39.13
CA PRO A 32 16.26 -2.69 39.86
C PRO A 32 15.22 -3.54 39.06
N VAL A 33 15.50 -3.92 37.81
CA VAL A 33 14.57 -4.59 36.89
C VAL A 33 15.07 -5.95 36.37
N TYR A 34 14.15 -6.77 35.88
CA TYR A 34 14.44 -7.96 35.09
C TYR A 34 14.20 -7.63 33.62
N GLU A 35 15.22 -7.82 32.79
CA GLU A 35 15.12 -7.73 31.34
C GLU A 35 14.89 -9.14 30.78
N VAL A 36 13.72 -9.37 30.19
CA VAL A 36 13.33 -10.63 29.58
C VAL A 36 13.32 -10.47 28.06
N LYS A 37 14.05 -11.32 27.34
CA LYS A 37 14.07 -11.36 25.88
C LYS A 37 13.39 -12.63 25.39
N VAL A 38 12.36 -12.47 24.58
CA VAL A 38 11.61 -13.58 23.97
C VAL A 38 11.67 -13.45 22.46
N PHE A 39 11.87 -14.58 21.78
CA PHE A 39 11.76 -14.66 20.32
C PHE A 39 10.57 -15.53 19.96
N LEU A 40 9.62 -14.96 19.24
CA LEU A 40 8.38 -15.63 18.86
C LEU A 40 7.99 -15.33 17.41
N PRO A 41 7.21 -16.22 16.77
CA PRO A 41 6.61 -15.96 15.46
C PRO A 41 5.72 -14.71 15.46
N ASP A 42 5.56 -14.06 14.30
CA ASP A 42 4.66 -12.90 14.16
C ASP A 42 3.20 -13.26 14.50
N SER A 43 2.79 -14.53 14.29
CA SER A 43 1.43 -15.02 14.57
C SER A 43 1.07 -15.03 16.05
N ASP A 44 2.06 -15.25 16.91
CA ASP A 44 1.85 -15.48 18.33
C ASP A 44 2.08 -14.18 19.13
N LEU A 45 2.55 -13.13 18.45
CA LEU A 45 2.90 -11.84 19.05
C LEU A 45 1.73 -11.22 19.80
N ASP A 46 0.57 -11.12 19.15
CA ASP A 46 -0.58 -10.42 19.72
C ASP A 46 -1.05 -11.10 21.01
N ALA A 47 -1.21 -12.43 20.97
CA ALA A 47 -1.61 -13.23 22.13
C ALA A 47 -0.60 -13.09 23.28
N PHE A 48 0.70 -13.18 22.96
CA PHE A 48 1.76 -13.02 23.95
C PHE A 48 1.79 -11.61 24.56
N ILE A 49 1.60 -10.56 23.76
CA ILE A 49 1.57 -9.18 24.26
C ILE A 49 0.35 -8.96 25.16
N ASP A 50 -0.81 -9.50 24.81
CA ASP A 50 -2.02 -9.39 25.63
C ASP A 50 -1.84 -10.09 26.99
N GLU A 51 -1.29 -11.31 27.01
CA GLU A 51 -0.94 -12.03 28.24
C GLU A 51 0.05 -11.25 29.11
N VAL A 52 1.10 -10.70 28.51
CA VAL A 52 2.09 -9.88 29.24
C VAL A 52 1.44 -8.63 29.81
N ARG A 53 0.56 -7.96 29.06
CA ARG A 53 -0.14 -6.73 29.50
C ARG A 53 -1.11 -6.95 30.65
N GLU A 54 -1.73 -8.13 30.76
CA GLU A 54 -2.55 -8.49 31.92
C GLU A 54 -1.70 -8.75 33.17
N THR A 55 -0.42 -9.05 32.97
CA THR A 55 0.48 -9.54 34.01
C THR A 55 1.39 -8.46 34.59
N ILE A 56 1.79 -7.48 33.77
CA ILE A 56 2.64 -6.35 34.19
C ILE A 56 1.90 -5.03 34.19
N ASP A 57 2.06 -4.25 35.26
CA ASP A 57 1.49 -2.91 35.33
C ASP A 57 2.37 -1.88 34.60
N LEU A 58 1.98 -1.54 33.36
CA LEU A 58 2.68 -0.57 32.53
C LEU A 58 2.57 0.89 33.01
N ARG A 59 1.80 1.18 34.07
CA ARG A 59 1.72 2.54 34.64
C ARG A 59 3.02 3.00 35.26
N TYR A 60 3.90 2.05 35.57
CA TYR A 60 5.17 2.37 36.16
C TYR A 60 6.31 2.43 35.15
N LYS A 61 7.18 3.44 35.31
CA LYS A 61 8.26 3.79 34.36
C LYS A 61 9.30 2.69 34.11
N GLU A 62 9.47 1.79 35.06
CA GLU A 62 10.44 0.68 34.96
C GLU A 62 9.92 -0.48 34.10
N ASN A 63 8.60 -0.56 33.90
CA ASN A 63 7.98 -1.60 33.09
C ASN A 63 7.90 -1.12 31.64
N LEU A 64 8.50 -1.87 30.72
CA LEU A 64 8.57 -1.54 29.30
C LEU A 64 8.41 -2.80 28.47
N ILE A 65 7.65 -2.73 27.39
CA ILE A 65 7.61 -3.76 26.35
C ILE A 65 8.13 -3.12 25.06
N GLU A 66 9.26 -3.62 24.57
CA GLU A 66 9.83 -3.25 23.29
C GLU A 66 9.69 -4.40 22.31
N VAL A 67 9.06 -4.14 21.17
CA VAL A 67 8.94 -5.11 20.07
C VAL A 67 9.83 -4.66 18.94
N SER A 68 10.77 -5.51 18.56
CA SER A 68 11.72 -5.26 17.47
C SER A 68 11.69 -6.39 16.44
N SER A 69 11.94 -6.05 15.18
CA SER A 69 12.04 -7.02 14.09
C SER A 69 13.53 -7.18 13.75
N PRO A 70 14.20 -8.25 14.19
CA PRO A 70 15.61 -8.44 13.90
C PRO A 70 15.82 -8.64 12.38
N GLU A 71 16.88 -8.03 11.83
CA GLU A 71 17.21 -8.18 10.40
C GLU A 71 17.57 -9.63 10.03
N PHE A 72 18.19 -10.36 10.97
CA PHE A 72 18.56 -11.76 10.76
C PHE A 72 18.71 -12.51 12.10
N VAL A 73 18.20 -13.74 12.18
CA VAL A 73 18.28 -14.61 13.36
C VAL A 73 18.61 -16.03 12.91
N ILE A 74 19.65 -16.64 13.49
CA ILE A 74 19.97 -18.07 13.27
C ILE A 74 19.66 -18.84 14.54
N SER A 75 18.68 -19.73 14.48
CA SER A 75 18.46 -20.74 15.52
C SER A 75 17.70 -21.94 14.95
N PRO A 76 18.24 -23.18 15.07
CA PRO A 76 17.53 -24.39 14.63
C PRO A 76 16.17 -24.60 15.32
N TYR A 77 16.03 -24.10 16.55
CA TYR A 77 14.78 -24.17 17.31
C TYR A 77 13.76 -23.15 16.80
N LEU A 78 14.17 -21.89 16.66
CA LEU A 78 13.29 -20.82 16.16
C LEU A 78 12.83 -21.11 14.74
N LYS A 79 13.69 -21.72 13.90
CA LYS A 79 13.31 -22.17 12.56
C LYS A 79 12.16 -23.17 12.57
N ARG A 80 12.12 -24.11 13.51
CA ARG A 80 11.00 -25.07 13.65
C ARG A 80 9.73 -24.43 14.18
N ALA A 81 9.85 -23.44 15.08
CA ALA A 81 8.72 -22.67 15.57
C ALA A 81 8.12 -21.80 14.44
N GLU A 82 8.98 -21.18 13.63
CA GLU A 82 8.61 -20.41 12.45
C GLU A 82 7.98 -21.31 11.37
N GLU A 83 8.56 -22.46 11.02
CA GLU A 83 7.98 -23.41 10.06
C GLU A 83 6.59 -23.95 10.50
N LYS A 84 6.35 -24.03 11.82
CA LYS A 84 5.05 -24.43 12.38
C LYS A 84 4.02 -23.29 12.32
N ALA A 85 4.47 -22.04 12.46
CA ALA A 85 3.67 -20.82 12.34
C ALA A 85 3.45 -20.36 10.88
N GLU A 86 4.38 -20.67 9.97
CA GLU A 86 4.37 -20.38 8.52
C GLU A 86 3.18 -21.00 7.79
N LYS A 87 2.45 -21.94 8.42
CA LYS A 87 1.15 -22.38 7.91
C LYS A 87 0.10 -21.25 7.86
N THR A 88 0.40 -20.07 8.40
CA THR A 88 -0.46 -18.89 8.39
C THR A 88 0.29 -17.68 7.81
N GLU A 89 0.56 -17.68 6.51
CA GLU A 89 1.23 -16.61 5.72
C GLU A 89 0.45 -15.26 5.63
N ARG A 90 -0.31 -14.87 6.67
CA ARG A 90 -1.07 -13.61 6.65
C ARG A 90 -0.39 -12.56 7.53
N THR A 91 -0.18 -11.37 6.98
CA THR A 91 0.34 -10.24 7.77
C THR A 91 -0.74 -9.77 8.75
N PRO A 92 -0.43 -9.53 10.05
CA PRO A 92 -1.38 -8.98 11.00
C PRO A 92 -2.01 -7.67 10.50
N ILE A 93 -3.30 -7.46 10.77
CA ILE A 93 -4.07 -6.33 10.24
C ILE A 93 -3.51 -5.01 10.78
N GLU A 94 -3.04 -5.00 12.02
CA GLU A 94 -2.42 -3.90 12.71
C GLU A 94 -1.13 -3.46 11.99
N LYS A 95 -0.32 -4.44 11.56
CA LYS A 95 0.89 -4.23 10.76
C LYS A 95 0.55 -3.69 9.37
N LEU A 96 -0.50 -4.22 8.72
CA LEU A 96 -0.99 -3.68 7.45
C LEU A 96 -1.42 -2.21 7.58
N VAL A 97 -2.21 -1.88 8.61
CA VAL A 97 -2.64 -0.50 8.90
C VAL A 97 -1.43 0.39 9.16
N GLU A 98 -0.44 -0.07 9.92
CA GLU A 98 0.79 0.67 10.21
C GLU A 98 1.59 0.96 8.93
N THR A 99 1.80 -0.05 8.07
CA THR A 99 2.48 0.11 6.76
C THR A 99 1.77 1.12 5.85
N THR A 100 0.44 1.29 5.99
CA THR A 100 -0.31 2.25 5.17
C THR A 100 -0.28 3.69 5.69
N ARG A 101 0.05 3.92 6.97
CA ARG A 101 0.02 5.26 7.60
C ARG A 101 0.84 6.33 6.86
N PRO A 102 2.05 6.06 6.35
CA PRO A 102 2.82 7.06 5.62
C PRO A 102 2.09 7.60 4.39
N TYR A 103 1.22 6.81 3.76
CA TYR A 103 0.49 7.16 2.55
C TYR A 103 -0.82 7.92 2.80
N LEU A 104 -1.16 8.20 4.06
CA LEU A 104 -2.30 9.02 4.44
C LEU A 104 -1.98 10.53 4.44
N ARG A 105 -0.70 10.90 4.34
CA ARG A 105 -0.23 12.29 4.35
C ARG A 105 0.61 12.55 3.10
N LEU A 106 0.37 13.69 2.48
CA LEU A 106 1.25 14.18 1.41
C LEU A 106 2.61 14.51 2.00
N ASN A 107 3.62 13.74 1.64
CA ASN A 107 5.01 13.99 1.96
C ASN A 107 5.69 14.66 0.75
N ALA A 108 6.44 15.73 1.00
CA ALA A 108 7.20 16.43 -0.03
C ALA A 108 8.18 15.50 -0.77
N GLY A 109 8.79 14.53 -0.08
CA GLY A 109 9.66 13.53 -0.69
C GLY A 109 8.91 12.62 -1.67
N THR A 110 7.75 12.10 -1.29
CA THR A 110 6.87 11.29 -2.15
C THR A 110 6.42 12.08 -3.38
N LEU A 111 6.05 13.35 -3.18
CA LEU A 111 5.65 14.26 -4.26
C LEU A 111 6.81 14.54 -5.23
N ALA A 112 8.00 14.83 -4.70
CA ALA A 112 9.20 15.09 -5.50
C ALA A 112 9.60 13.85 -6.31
N MET A 113 9.66 12.68 -5.67
CA MET A 113 9.98 11.42 -6.33
C MET A 113 9.00 11.09 -7.46
N THR A 114 7.70 11.24 -7.19
CA THR A 114 6.64 11.00 -8.19
C THR A 114 6.72 12.00 -9.35
N SER A 115 7.04 13.26 -9.05
CA SER A 115 7.23 14.31 -10.05
C SER A 115 8.43 14.03 -10.95
N ILE A 116 9.57 13.65 -10.36
CA ILE A 116 10.79 13.26 -11.10
C ILE A 116 10.52 12.03 -11.95
N ALA A 117 9.85 11.01 -11.40
CA ALA A 117 9.43 9.83 -12.14
C ALA A 117 8.54 10.19 -13.34
N GLY A 118 7.59 11.13 -13.18
CA GLY A 118 6.75 11.64 -14.26
C GLY A 118 7.56 12.27 -15.41
N LEU A 119 8.59 13.05 -15.08
CA LEU A 119 9.48 13.67 -16.09
C LEU A 119 10.37 12.63 -16.81
N ILE A 120 10.86 11.62 -16.08
CA ILE A 120 11.61 10.51 -16.68
C ILE A 120 10.68 9.70 -17.61
N ALA A 121 9.45 9.40 -17.17
CA ALA A 121 8.45 8.72 -17.98
C ALA A 121 8.09 9.53 -19.24
N LEU A 122 7.93 10.86 -19.12
CA LEU A 122 7.71 11.76 -20.25
C LEU A 122 8.85 11.66 -21.28
N THR A 123 10.09 11.65 -20.80
CA THR A 123 11.27 11.49 -21.66
C THR A 123 11.26 10.12 -22.33
N GLY A 124 10.97 9.05 -21.58
CA GLY A 124 10.85 7.69 -22.12
C GLY A 124 9.76 7.57 -23.19
N LEU A 125 8.63 8.24 -23.01
CA LEU A 125 7.52 8.29 -23.97
C LEU A 125 7.92 8.99 -25.27
N PHE A 126 8.58 10.16 -25.20
CA PHE A 126 9.06 10.85 -26.40
C PHE A 126 10.23 10.13 -27.09
N LEU A 127 11.04 9.38 -26.35
CA LEU A 127 12.10 8.53 -26.91
C LEU A 127 11.58 7.16 -27.40
N ASN A 128 10.29 6.87 -27.23
CA ASN A 128 9.70 5.56 -27.54
C ASN A 128 10.47 4.39 -26.87
N ASN A 129 10.95 4.60 -25.64
CA ASN A 129 11.81 3.66 -24.92
C ASN A 129 11.09 3.08 -23.69
N VAL A 130 10.57 1.85 -23.87
CA VAL A 130 9.85 1.11 -22.83
C VAL A 130 10.71 0.87 -21.58
N ALA A 131 12.01 0.65 -21.72
CA ALA A 131 12.89 0.40 -20.57
C ALA A 131 12.99 1.64 -19.65
N VAL A 132 13.07 2.84 -20.22
CA VAL A 132 13.06 4.10 -19.46
C VAL A 132 11.70 4.34 -18.81
N ILE A 133 10.62 4.02 -19.53
CA ILE A 133 9.25 4.13 -19.00
C ILE A 133 9.06 3.20 -17.79
N ILE A 134 9.52 1.95 -17.87
CA ILE A 134 9.49 1.00 -16.75
C ILE A 134 10.36 1.48 -15.60
N GLY A 135 11.59 1.97 -15.89
CA GLY A 135 12.48 2.53 -14.88
C GLY A 135 11.84 3.70 -14.10
N ALA A 136 11.05 4.53 -14.78
CA ALA A 136 10.28 5.59 -14.13
C ALA A 136 9.15 5.05 -13.24
N MET A 137 8.45 3.99 -13.67
CA MET A 137 7.41 3.35 -12.85
C MET A 137 7.96 2.81 -11.53
N LEU A 138 9.17 2.23 -11.55
CA LEU A 138 9.86 1.72 -10.35
C LEU A 138 10.12 2.78 -9.29
N LEU A 139 10.33 4.01 -9.72
CA LEU A 139 10.71 5.13 -8.86
C LEU A 139 9.49 5.72 -8.12
N SER A 140 8.28 5.49 -8.65
CA SER A 140 7.09 6.24 -8.26
C SER A 140 6.25 5.51 -7.20
N PRO A 141 6.10 6.08 -5.98
CA PRO A 141 5.33 5.48 -4.88
C PRO A 141 3.80 5.71 -4.99
N ILE A 142 3.20 5.53 -6.18
CA ILE A 142 1.75 5.78 -6.40
C ILE A 142 0.87 4.66 -5.82
N LEU A 143 1.42 3.46 -5.64
CA LEU A 143 0.63 2.31 -5.12
C LEU A 143 0.25 2.45 -3.66
N GLY A 144 1.11 3.12 -2.88
CA GLY A 144 0.91 3.44 -1.46
C GLY A 144 -0.51 3.83 -1.10
N PRO A 145 -0.99 4.96 -1.67
CA PRO A 145 -2.35 5.44 -1.49
C PRO A 145 -3.47 4.44 -1.86
N ILE A 146 -3.27 3.54 -2.83
CA ILE A 146 -4.30 2.61 -3.30
C ILE A 146 -4.58 1.51 -2.28
N TYR A 147 -3.54 0.85 -1.78
CA TYR A 147 -3.75 -0.15 -0.72
C TYR A 147 -4.06 0.51 0.63
N ALA A 148 -3.55 1.73 0.90
CA ALA A 148 -3.97 2.52 2.05
C ALA A 148 -5.46 2.82 2.04
N PHE A 149 -6.03 3.13 0.88
CA PHE A 149 -7.47 3.28 0.71
C PHE A 149 -8.21 1.98 1.04
N ALA A 150 -7.83 0.87 0.42
CA ALA A 150 -8.52 -0.40 0.58
C ALA A 150 -8.49 -0.92 2.02
N ILE A 151 -7.33 -0.86 2.68
CA ILE A 151 -7.16 -1.27 4.08
C ILE A 151 -7.95 -0.34 5.01
N SER A 152 -7.89 0.98 4.80
CA SER A 152 -8.63 1.93 5.63
C SER A 152 -10.14 1.72 5.54
N VAL A 153 -10.66 1.42 4.35
CA VAL A 153 -12.08 1.12 4.16
C VAL A 153 -12.45 -0.22 4.80
N ALA A 154 -11.59 -1.24 4.67
CA ALA A 154 -11.81 -2.57 5.22
C ALA A 154 -11.85 -2.58 6.77
N VAL A 155 -11.04 -1.75 7.42
CA VAL A 155 -11.02 -1.59 8.89
C VAL A 155 -12.06 -0.54 9.35
N GLY A 156 -12.88 0.03 8.45
CA GLY A 156 -13.92 1.00 8.81
C GLY A 156 -13.44 2.42 9.08
N ARG A 157 -12.17 2.72 8.80
CA ARG A 157 -11.55 4.05 8.90
C ARG A 157 -11.78 4.88 7.63
N GLY A 158 -13.03 5.10 7.26
CA GLY A 158 -13.40 5.78 6.00
C GLY A 158 -12.78 7.18 5.81
N LYS A 159 -12.52 7.91 6.90
CA LYS A 159 -11.80 9.21 6.84
C LYS A 159 -10.36 9.06 6.34
N ASP A 160 -9.67 8.01 6.77
CA ASP A 160 -8.30 7.73 6.32
C ASP A 160 -8.31 7.23 4.87
N GLY A 161 -9.34 6.47 4.47
CA GLY A 161 -9.61 6.15 3.07
C GLY A 161 -9.71 7.40 2.20
N LEU A 162 -10.53 8.38 2.58
CA LEU A 162 -10.65 9.65 1.85
C LEU A 162 -9.32 10.44 1.80
N ARG A 163 -8.55 10.44 2.89
CA ARG A 163 -7.21 11.07 2.91
C ARG A 163 -6.26 10.40 1.93
N SER A 164 -6.20 9.07 1.90
CA SER A 164 -5.36 8.35 0.94
C SER A 164 -5.76 8.67 -0.51
N LEU A 165 -7.06 8.78 -0.80
CA LEU A 165 -7.54 9.17 -2.12
C LEU A 165 -7.14 10.61 -2.48
N SER A 166 -7.15 11.54 -1.51
CA SER A 166 -6.65 12.91 -1.74
C SER A 166 -5.14 12.96 -2.00
N VAL A 167 -4.36 12.08 -1.34
CA VAL A 167 -2.92 11.95 -1.61
C VAL A 167 -2.70 11.40 -3.01
N LEU A 168 -3.42 10.34 -3.40
CA LEU A 168 -3.37 9.77 -4.75
C LEU A 168 -3.68 10.84 -5.81
N ALA A 169 -4.78 11.57 -5.62
CA ALA A 169 -5.19 12.62 -6.54
C ALA A 169 -4.13 13.72 -6.67
N ALA A 170 -3.50 14.14 -5.57
CA ALA A 170 -2.44 15.13 -5.60
C ALA A 170 -1.17 14.64 -6.33
N LEU A 171 -0.79 13.37 -6.15
CA LEU A 171 0.34 12.76 -6.87
C LEU A 171 0.06 12.66 -8.38
N LEU A 172 -1.13 12.21 -8.77
CA LEU A 172 -1.51 12.14 -10.19
C LEU A 172 -1.63 13.53 -10.81
N LEU A 173 -2.21 14.48 -10.07
CA LEU A 173 -2.31 15.87 -10.51
C LEU A 173 -0.93 16.51 -10.70
N SER A 174 0.03 16.24 -9.81
CA SER A 174 1.39 16.78 -9.98
C SER A 174 2.06 16.23 -11.24
N VAL A 175 1.93 14.92 -11.50
CA VAL A 175 2.45 14.29 -12.73
C VAL A 175 1.76 14.86 -13.97
N PHE A 176 0.44 15.00 -13.95
CA PHE A 176 -0.34 15.55 -15.06
C PHE A 176 0.06 17.00 -15.36
N VAL A 177 0.09 17.87 -14.35
CA VAL A 177 0.43 19.29 -14.52
C VAL A 177 1.87 19.45 -15.00
N LEU A 178 2.82 18.72 -14.39
CA LEU A 178 4.23 18.78 -14.80
C LEU A 178 4.41 18.29 -16.23
N SER A 179 3.79 17.16 -16.60
CA SER A 179 3.89 16.65 -17.97
C SER A 179 3.28 17.60 -18.99
N ALA A 180 2.13 18.22 -18.69
CA ALA A 180 1.52 19.24 -19.54
C ALA A 180 2.42 20.48 -19.70
N LEU A 181 2.93 21.04 -18.59
CA LEU A 181 3.79 22.23 -18.59
C LEU A 181 5.13 21.96 -19.30
N THR A 182 5.77 20.83 -19.02
CA THR A 182 7.03 20.43 -19.66
C THR A 182 6.82 20.17 -21.15
N THR A 183 5.72 19.52 -21.54
CA THR A 183 5.41 19.31 -22.96
C THR A 183 5.15 20.64 -23.67
N ALA A 184 4.36 21.53 -23.07
CA ALA A 184 4.10 22.86 -23.62
C ALA A 184 5.41 23.64 -23.81
N GLY A 185 6.28 23.66 -22.78
CA GLY A 185 7.59 24.30 -22.85
C GLY A 185 8.48 23.71 -23.95
N LEU A 186 8.62 22.38 -23.99
CA LEU A 186 9.45 21.70 -24.98
C LEU A 186 8.93 21.86 -26.41
N HIS A 187 7.62 21.89 -26.61
CA HIS A 187 7.01 22.09 -27.92
C HIS A 187 7.44 23.42 -28.58
N PHE A 188 7.73 24.45 -27.79
CA PHE A 188 8.28 25.70 -28.31
C PHE A 188 9.77 25.62 -28.69
N LEU A 189 10.54 24.72 -28.08
CA LEU A 189 11.99 24.61 -28.28
C LEU A 189 12.38 23.58 -29.34
N VAL A 190 11.64 22.48 -29.44
CA VAL A 190 11.95 21.33 -30.30
C VAL A 190 10.68 20.74 -30.91
N PRO A 191 10.72 20.26 -32.18
CA PRO A 191 9.59 19.57 -32.77
C PRO A 191 9.40 18.22 -32.06
N LEU A 192 8.37 18.13 -31.22
CA LEU A 192 8.01 16.90 -30.53
C LEU A 192 7.19 16.01 -31.46
N ALA A 193 7.66 14.79 -31.69
CA ALA A 193 6.92 13.78 -32.43
C ALA A 193 6.07 12.92 -31.49
N VAL A 194 4.83 12.64 -31.89
CA VAL A 194 3.99 11.68 -31.19
C VAL A 194 4.47 10.26 -31.50
N THR A 195 4.80 9.50 -30.47
CA THR A 195 5.34 8.15 -30.59
C THR A 195 4.24 7.07 -30.48
N PRO A 196 4.49 5.85 -30.98
CA PRO A 196 3.58 4.72 -30.78
C PRO A 196 3.24 4.46 -29.30
N GLU A 197 4.20 4.60 -28.39
CA GLU A 197 3.96 4.45 -26.96
C GLU A 197 3.00 5.51 -26.42
N ILE A 198 3.02 6.74 -26.92
CA ILE A 198 2.03 7.76 -26.53
C ILE A 198 0.63 7.38 -27.05
N LEU A 199 0.53 7.00 -28.33
CA LEU A 199 -0.75 6.67 -28.96
C LEU A 199 -1.44 5.46 -28.34
N SER A 200 -0.69 4.41 -27.98
CA SER A 200 -1.25 3.21 -27.36
C SER A 200 -1.92 3.48 -26.01
N ARG A 201 -1.59 4.61 -25.37
CA ARG A 201 -2.14 5.08 -24.08
C ARG A 201 -3.22 6.16 -24.26
N THR A 202 -3.77 6.28 -25.47
CA THR A 202 -4.95 7.10 -25.79
C THR A 202 -6.13 6.26 -26.30
N VAL A 203 -6.02 4.93 -26.20
CA VAL A 203 -7.06 3.99 -26.60
C VAL A 203 -7.74 3.47 -25.35
N VAL A 204 -9.06 3.59 -25.31
CA VAL A 204 -9.88 3.08 -24.21
C VAL A 204 -10.40 1.69 -24.60
N SER A 205 -10.41 0.76 -23.66
CA SER A 205 -10.93 -0.59 -23.87
C SER A 205 -11.43 -1.19 -22.56
N PRO A 206 -12.58 -1.87 -22.55
CA PRO A 206 -13.06 -2.58 -21.36
C PRO A 206 -12.06 -3.59 -20.77
N ILE A 207 -11.13 -4.10 -21.59
CA ILE A 207 -10.08 -5.02 -21.16
C ILE A 207 -9.12 -4.36 -20.17
N TYR A 208 -8.84 -3.05 -20.32
CA TYR A 208 -7.98 -2.31 -19.40
C TYR A 208 -8.60 -2.19 -18.01
N ILE A 209 -9.94 -2.10 -17.91
CA ILE A 209 -10.65 -2.10 -16.62
C ILE A 209 -10.41 -3.44 -15.90
N LEU A 210 -10.55 -4.57 -16.60
CA LEU A 210 -10.29 -5.90 -16.01
C LEU A 210 -8.84 -6.02 -15.54
N MET A 211 -7.89 -5.57 -16.37
CA MET A 211 -6.47 -5.55 -16.01
C MET A 211 -6.23 -4.69 -14.75
N ALA A 212 -6.82 -3.50 -14.67
CA ALA A 212 -6.70 -2.61 -13.53
C ALA A 212 -7.26 -3.25 -12.24
N VAL A 213 -8.39 -3.95 -12.32
CA VAL A 213 -8.95 -4.71 -11.20
C VAL A 213 -7.98 -5.80 -10.73
N LEU A 214 -7.38 -6.56 -11.65
CA LEU A 214 -6.41 -7.59 -11.29
C LEU A 214 -5.14 -7.00 -10.64
N LEU A 215 -4.66 -5.87 -11.15
CA LEU A 215 -3.50 -5.16 -10.59
C LEU A 215 -3.78 -4.61 -9.19
N GLY A 216 -4.98 -4.05 -8.97
CA GLY A 216 -5.41 -3.60 -7.64
C GLY A 216 -5.51 -4.74 -6.64
N PHE A 217 -6.02 -5.90 -7.09
CA PHE A 217 -6.07 -7.10 -6.27
C PHE A 217 -4.65 -7.58 -5.90
N ALA A 218 -3.76 -7.64 -6.90
CA ALA A 218 -2.36 -8.01 -6.71
C ALA A 218 -1.62 -7.08 -5.74
N ALA A 219 -1.95 -5.77 -5.73
CA ALA A 219 -1.34 -4.81 -4.82
C ALA A 219 -1.57 -5.15 -3.34
N VAL A 220 -2.82 -5.46 -2.98
CA VAL A 220 -3.17 -5.83 -1.60
C VAL A 220 -2.67 -7.23 -1.27
N LEU A 221 -2.72 -8.17 -2.23
CA LEU A 221 -2.16 -9.51 -2.04
C LEU A 221 -0.66 -9.47 -1.76
N ALA A 222 0.10 -8.69 -2.54
CA ALA A 222 1.54 -8.54 -2.33
C ALA A 222 1.86 -7.96 -0.95
N LEU A 223 1.07 -6.98 -0.51
CA LEU A 223 1.22 -6.37 0.81
C LEU A 223 0.86 -7.36 1.94
N ASP A 224 -0.24 -8.11 1.80
CA ASP A 224 -0.65 -9.16 2.76
C ASP A 224 0.41 -10.26 2.91
N ARG A 225 1.09 -10.59 1.81
CA ARG A 225 2.18 -11.57 1.77
C ARG A 225 3.56 -11.01 2.12
N GLY A 226 3.66 -9.72 2.46
CA GLY A 226 4.94 -9.08 2.79
C GLY A 226 5.97 -9.11 1.66
N MET A 227 5.53 -9.15 0.40
CA MET A 227 6.41 -9.11 -0.77
C MET A 227 7.10 -7.73 -0.85
N SER A 228 8.31 -7.68 -1.43
CA SER A 228 8.99 -6.40 -1.58
C SER A 228 8.21 -5.45 -2.50
N ASP A 229 8.00 -4.22 -2.02
CA ASP A 229 7.28 -3.15 -2.74
C ASP A 229 7.82 -2.93 -4.15
N LEU A 230 9.10 -3.24 -4.39
CA LEU A 230 9.75 -3.13 -5.69
C LEU A 230 9.19 -4.11 -6.73
N ILE A 231 8.99 -5.38 -6.39
CA ILE A 231 8.59 -6.41 -7.39
C ILE A 231 7.11 -6.26 -7.76
N ALA A 232 6.24 -6.04 -6.76
CA ALA A 232 4.84 -5.73 -6.99
C ALA A 232 4.67 -4.33 -7.62
N GLY A 233 5.55 -3.39 -7.24
CA GLY A 233 5.61 -2.02 -7.73
C GLY A 233 5.64 -1.89 -9.24
N VAL A 234 6.53 -2.64 -9.90
CA VAL A 234 6.77 -2.56 -11.36
C VAL A 234 5.51 -2.85 -12.16
N ALA A 235 4.87 -3.97 -11.86
CA ALA A 235 3.76 -4.49 -12.66
C ALA A 235 2.49 -3.64 -12.50
N ILE A 236 2.32 -3.02 -11.32
CA ILE A 236 1.08 -2.34 -10.93
C ILE A 236 1.17 -0.83 -11.22
N ALA A 237 2.34 -0.21 -11.07
CA ALA A 237 2.55 1.21 -11.42
C ALA A 237 2.44 1.48 -12.94
N ALA A 238 2.55 0.44 -13.76
CA ALA A 238 2.39 0.52 -15.21
C ALA A 238 1.01 1.04 -15.65
N ALA A 239 -0.03 0.82 -14.84
CA ALA A 239 -1.39 1.25 -15.15
C ALA A 239 -1.65 2.74 -14.87
N LEU A 240 -0.79 3.44 -14.11
CA LEU A 240 -1.08 4.80 -13.65
C LEU A 240 -0.14 5.85 -14.19
N LEU A 241 1.16 5.63 -14.00
CA LEU A 241 2.15 6.68 -14.25
C LEU A 241 2.18 7.05 -15.75
N PRO A 242 2.35 6.10 -16.70
CA PRO A 242 2.37 6.46 -18.11
C PRO A 242 1.05 7.03 -18.63
N PRO A 243 -0.14 6.45 -18.34
CA PRO A 243 -1.40 7.06 -18.76
C PRO A 243 -1.58 8.48 -18.23
N THR A 244 -1.14 8.78 -17.01
CA THR A 244 -1.23 10.13 -16.43
C THR A 244 -0.30 11.12 -17.13
N VAL A 245 0.92 10.69 -17.46
CA VAL A 245 1.85 11.50 -18.27
C VAL A 245 1.31 11.72 -19.68
N VAL A 246 0.75 10.69 -20.32
CA VAL A 246 0.13 10.80 -21.65
C VAL A 246 -1.09 11.70 -21.61
N ALA A 247 -1.90 11.67 -20.56
CA ALA A 247 -3.01 12.62 -20.39
C ALA A 247 -2.51 14.07 -20.36
N GLY A 248 -1.39 14.35 -19.67
CA GLY A 248 -0.75 15.67 -19.69
C GLY A 248 -0.20 16.05 -21.06
N ILE A 249 0.51 15.13 -21.74
CA ILE A 249 1.00 15.33 -23.11
C ILE A 249 -0.17 15.63 -24.07
N ALA A 250 -1.28 14.90 -23.94
CA ALA A 250 -2.44 15.04 -24.80
C ALA A 250 -3.07 16.43 -24.73
N THR A 251 -3.00 17.12 -23.58
CA THR A 251 -3.52 18.49 -23.46
C THR A 251 -2.83 19.48 -24.39
N VAL A 252 -1.60 19.18 -24.83
CA VAL A 252 -0.79 20.03 -25.68
C VAL A 252 -0.74 19.51 -27.11
N LEU A 253 -0.50 18.20 -27.29
CA LEU A 253 -0.21 17.61 -28.61
C LEU A 253 -1.36 16.81 -29.23
N LEU A 254 -2.33 16.36 -28.43
CA LEU A 254 -3.41 15.45 -28.86
C LEU A 254 -4.75 15.92 -28.27
N THR A 255 -5.11 17.19 -28.51
CA THR A 255 -6.27 17.84 -27.88
C THR A 255 -7.58 17.09 -28.13
N ASP A 256 -7.70 16.45 -29.29
CA ASP A 256 -8.83 15.59 -29.68
C ASP A 256 -8.91 14.30 -28.85
N ARG A 257 -7.79 13.83 -28.27
CA ARG A 257 -7.68 12.58 -27.49
C ARG A 257 -7.54 12.81 -25.99
N VAL A 258 -7.58 14.05 -25.52
CA VAL A 258 -7.48 14.39 -24.08
C VAL A 258 -8.53 13.66 -23.26
N LEU A 259 -9.77 13.61 -23.76
CA LEU A 259 -10.86 12.89 -23.09
C LEU A 259 -10.56 11.40 -23.00
N LEU A 260 -10.08 10.76 -24.07
CA LEU A 260 -9.72 9.34 -24.07
C LEU A 260 -8.60 9.03 -23.07
N ALA A 261 -7.54 9.84 -23.05
CA ALA A 261 -6.44 9.67 -22.11
C ALA A 261 -6.89 9.87 -20.65
N GLY A 262 -7.75 10.87 -20.40
CA GLY A 262 -8.33 11.11 -19.08
C GLY A 262 -9.23 9.95 -18.60
N VAL A 263 -10.05 9.41 -19.50
CA VAL A 263 -10.92 8.26 -19.20
C VAL A 263 -10.08 7.02 -18.89
N LEU A 264 -9.01 6.76 -19.65
CA LEU A 264 -8.11 5.65 -19.39
C LEU A 264 -7.44 5.75 -18.00
N VAL A 265 -7.02 6.96 -17.59
CA VAL A 265 -6.48 7.20 -16.24
C VAL A 265 -7.54 6.89 -15.17
N LEU A 266 -8.77 7.37 -15.36
CA LEU A 266 -9.86 7.13 -14.41
C LEU A 266 -10.25 5.65 -14.34
N GLU A 267 -10.34 4.95 -15.47
CA GLU A 267 -10.59 3.51 -15.54
C GLU A 267 -9.53 2.73 -14.77
N ASN A 268 -8.25 3.08 -14.95
CA ASN A 268 -7.17 2.42 -14.23
C ASN A 268 -7.26 2.69 -12.72
N VAL A 269 -7.43 3.95 -12.30
CA VAL A 269 -7.57 4.32 -10.88
C VAL A 269 -8.75 3.58 -10.24
N VAL A 270 -9.95 3.71 -10.80
CA VAL A 270 -11.17 3.12 -10.23
C VAL A 270 -11.10 1.58 -10.28
N GLY A 271 -10.57 1.02 -11.36
CA GLY A 271 -10.34 -0.41 -11.49
C GLY A 271 -9.43 -0.97 -10.40
N MET A 272 -8.27 -0.34 -10.15
CA MET A 272 -7.40 -0.81 -9.07
C MET A 272 -8.00 -0.61 -7.68
N LEU A 273 -8.74 0.48 -7.43
CA LEU A 273 -9.45 0.66 -6.16
C LEU A 273 -10.50 -0.45 -5.95
N ALA A 274 -11.22 -0.84 -7.00
CA ALA A 274 -12.15 -1.96 -6.97
C ALA A 274 -11.43 -3.29 -6.68
N GLY A 275 -10.34 -3.57 -7.41
CA GLY A 275 -9.51 -4.75 -7.21
C GLY A 275 -8.95 -4.87 -5.80
N ALA A 276 -8.44 -3.76 -5.27
CA ALA A 276 -7.89 -3.68 -3.93
C ALA A 276 -8.97 -3.95 -2.86
N LEU A 277 -10.19 -3.44 -3.04
CA LEU A 277 -11.32 -3.77 -2.15
C LEU A 277 -11.78 -5.22 -2.27
N ILE A 278 -11.75 -5.80 -3.47
CA ILE A 278 -12.06 -7.22 -3.67
C ILE A 278 -11.01 -8.07 -2.94
N ALA A 279 -9.73 -7.70 -3.01
CA ALA A 279 -8.67 -8.39 -2.28
C ALA A 279 -8.86 -8.34 -0.77
N THR A 280 -9.22 -7.18 -0.19
CA THR A 280 -9.46 -7.12 1.26
C THR A 280 -10.63 -8.00 1.69
N LEU A 281 -11.69 -8.12 0.88
CA LEU A 281 -12.79 -9.05 1.10
C LEU A 281 -12.35 -10.52 1.02
N VAL A 282 -11.63 -10.90 -0.03
CA VAL A 282 -11.19 -12.28 -0.28
C VAL A 282 -10.18 -12.75 0.76
N LEU A 283 -9.27 -11.87 1.18
CA LEU A 283 -8.25 -12.17 2.18
C LEU A 283 -8.79 -12.11 3.62
N GLY A 284 -10.02 -11.61 3.81
CA GLY A 284 -10.64 -11.46 5.13
C GLY A 284 -9.99 -10.36 5.98
N ILE A 285 -9.43 -9.34 5.34
CA ILE A 285 -8.87 -8.16 6.00
C ILE A 285 -10.05 -7.29 6.43
N GLY A 286 -10.26 -7.11 7.73
CA GLY A 286 -11.37 -6.32 8.27
C GLY A 286 -11.26 -6.09 9.77
N ALA A 287 -12.08 -5.18 10.30
CA ALA A 287 -12.05 -4.84 11.73
C ALA A 287 -12.37 -6.06 12.63
N ARG A 288 -11.55 -6.29 13.66
CA ARG A 288 -11.74 -7.39 14.64
C ARG A 288 -12.79 -7.04 15.70
N GLU A 289 -12.85 -5.79 16.16
CA GLU A 289 -13.81 -5.37 17.20
C GLU A 289 -15.27 -5.34 16.70
N TYR A 290 -16.18 -5.92 17.49
CA TYR A 290 -17.61 -6.01 17.14
C TYR A 290 -18.27 -4.64 16.85
N TYR A 291 -17.87 -3.59 17.58
CA TYR A 291 -18.37 -2.22 17.36
C TYR A 291 -17.86 -1.61 16.05
N GLU A 292 -16.61 -1.89 15.67
CA GLU A 292 -16.02 -1.40 14.42
C GLU A 292 -16.51 -2.18 13.18
N GLN A 293 -16.90 -3.45 13.34
CA GLN A 293 -17.42 -4.29 12.25
C GLN A 293 -18.68 -3.71 11.57
N VAL A 294 -19.59 -3.08 12.33
CA VAL A 294 -20.82 -2.49 11.77
C VAL A 294 -20.48 -1.26 10.94
N ALA A 295 -19.56 -0.42 11.42
CA ALA A 295 -19.08 0.76 10.69
C ALA A 295 -18.29 0.34 9.44
N ALA A 296 -17.40 -0.65 9.57
CA ALA A 296 -16.63 -1.23 8.48
C ALA A 296 -17.53 -1.80 7.39
N ARG A 297 -18.51 -2.66 7.72
CA ARG A 297 -19.45 -3.22 6.71
C ARG A 297 -20.24 -2.13 5.98
N LYS A 298 -20.75 -1.11 6.69
CA LYS A 298 -21.47 0.01 6.06
C LYS A 298 -20.55 0.84 5.17
N ALA A 299 -19.33 1.15 5.62
CA ALA A 299 -18.36 1.88 4.82
C ALA A 299 -17.97 1.07 3.57
N MET A 300 -17.64 -0.20 3.74
CA MET A 300 -17.26 -1.10 2.65
C MET A 300 -18.37 -1.25 1.62
N ALA A 301 -19.62 -1.46 2.04
CA ALA A 301 -20.77 -1.54 1.14
C ALA A 301 -21.03 -0.23 0.37
N ARG A 302 -20.96 0.93 1.05
CA ARG A 302 -21.12 2.24 0.40
C ARG A 302 -20.01 2.51 -0.60
N THR A 303 -18.77 2.23 -0.23
CA THR A 303 -17.60 2.42 -1.10
C THR A 303 -17.64 1.47 -2.29
N ALA A 304 -18.00 0.19 -2.09
CA ALA A 304 -18.16 -0.78 -3.16
C ALA A 304 -19.27 -0.36 -4.13
N LEU A 305 -20.41 0.12 -3.62
CA LEU A 305 -21.50 0.63 -4.46
C LEU A 305 -21.05 1.86 -5.27
N ALA A 306 -20.36 2.82 -4.63
CA ALA A 306 -19.84 4.01 -5.30
C ALA A 306 -18.85 3.65 -6.42
N ILE A 307 -17.92 2.73 -6.15
CA ILE A 307 -16.95 2.26 -7.15
C ILE A 307 -17.64 1.47 -8.27
N ALA A 308 -18.62 0.62 -7.96
CA ALA A 308 -19.38 -0.11 -8.97
C ALA A 308 -20.16 0.84 -9.91
N LEU A 309 -20.77 1.89 -9.34
CA LEU A 309 -21.45 2.94 -10.13
C LEU A 309 -20.45 3.70 -11.00
N LEU A 310 -19.29 4.09 -10.45
CA LEU A 310 -18.24 4.76 -11.22
C LEU A 310 -17.70 3.88 -12.35
N LEU A 311 -17.46 2.60 -12.10
CA LEU A 311 -17.05 1.64 -13.14
C LEU A 311 -18.12 1.50 -14.22
N ALA A 312 -19.40 1.41 -13.85
CA ALA A 312 -20.48 1.32 -14.82
C ALA A 312 -20.57 2.58 -15.71
N ILE A 313 -20.41 3.77 -15.12
CA ILE A 313 -20.36 5.05 -15.87
C ILE A 313 -19.16 5.08 -16.80
N LEU A 314 -17.97 4.74 -16.29
CA LEU A 314 -16.73 4.74 -17.08
C LEU A 314 -16.81 3.71 -18.22
N LEU A 315 -17.33 2.52 -17.96
CA LEU A 315 -17.48 1.47 -18.97
C LEU A 315 -18.51 1.86 -20.04
N GLY A 316 -19.60 2.53 -19.67
CA GLY A 316 -20.53 3.13 -20.63
C GLY A 316 -19.88 4.22 -21.48
N LEU A 317 -19.06 5.08 -20.86
CA LEU A 317 -18.33 6.12 -21.54
C LEU A 317 -17.28 5.53 -22.51
N SER A 318 -16.54 4.53 -22.06
CA SER A 318 -15.59 3.71 -22.81
C SER A 318 -16.22 3.19 -24.09
N LEU A 319 -17.34 2.46 -23.98
CA LEU A 319 -18.07 1.90 -25.11
C LEU A 319 -18.62 2.95 -26.07
N SER A 320 -18.91 4.17 -25.61
CA SER A 320 -19.37 5.27 -26.46
C SER A 320 -18.24 5.98 -27.21
N LEU A 321 -17.01 5.89 -26.69
CA LEU A 321 -15.80 6.55 -27.19
C LEU A 321 -14.92 5.63 -28.04
N THR A 322 -15.19 4.31 -28.02
CA THR A 322 -14.48 3.28 -28.81
C THR A 322 -15.10 3.14 -30.20
#